data_AF-A0A2V8NVD8-F1
#
_entry.id   AF-A0A2V8NVD8-F1
#
_cell.length_a   1.000
_cell.length_b   1.000
_cell.length_c   1.000
_cell.angle_alpha   90.00
_cell.angle_beta   90.00
_cell.angle_gamma   90.00
#
_symmetry.space_group_name_H-M   'P 1'
#
loop_
_entity.id
_entity.type
_entity.pdbx_description
1 polymer ?
#
loop_
_entity_poly.entity_id
_entity_poly.type
_entity_poly.pdbx_seq_one_letter_code
_entity_poly.pdbx_strand_id
1 'polypeptide(L)'
;MARGWESKAVEDQINAREDPSNTNLKTTLTPVERQLRAKRESLLLARTRTVKAMETARDERYRFQLEQALAHLDDQLGQIGQS
;
A
#
# COMPACT_ATOMS: atom_id res chain seq x y z
N MET A 1 3.27 22.06 -10.80
CA MET A 1 3.80 20.70 -11.05
C MET A 1 3.97 20.01 -9.70
N ALA A 2 2.83 19.67 -9.09
CA ALA A 2 2.77 19.11 -7.75
C ALA A 2 3.24 17.66 -7.80
N ARG A 3 4.41 17.41 -7.21
CA ARG A 3 4.87 16.16 -6.60
C ARG A 3 3.71 15.19 -6.32
N GLY A 4 3.46 14.32 -7.30
CA GLY A 4 2.37 13.34 -7.35
C GLY A 4 2.58 12.17 -6.40
N TRP A 5 2.55 12.43 -5.10
CA TRP A 5 2.29 11.42 -4.08
C TRP A 5 0.82 11.37 -3.63
N GLU A 6 -0.01 12.19 -4.26
CA GLU A 6 -1.45 11.94 -4.41
C GLU A 6 -1.70 11.07 -5.64
N SER A 7 -1.16 9.83 -5.64
CA SER A 7 -1.95 8.74 -6.24
C SER A 7 -3.11 8.53 -5.27
N LYS A 8 -4.10 9.43 -5.29
CA LYS A 8 -5.34 9.20 -6.03
C LYS A 8 -5.74 7.78 -5.71
N ALA A 9 -6.42 7.68 -4.57
CA ALA A 9 -7.27 6.58 -4.23
C ALA A 9 -7.87 6.05 -5.55
N VAL A 10 -7.39 4.88 -5.96
CA VAL A 10 -8.06 4.10 -6.99
C VAL A 10 -9.26 3.53 -6.25
N GLU A 11 -10.26 4.38 -6.05
CA GLU A 11 -11.64 3.98 -5.85
C GLU A 11 -12.12 3.33 -7.15
N ASP A 12 -11.62 2.13 -7.43
CA ASP A 12 -12.23 1.25 -8.41
C ASP A 12 -13.03 0.19 -7.66
N GLN A 13 -14.26 0.59 -7.40
CA GLN A 13 -15.47 -0.22 -7.47
C GLN A 13 -15.24 -1.72 -7.65
N ILE A 14 -15.20 -2.46 -6.55
CA ILE A 14 -15.76 -3.82 -6.55
C ILE A 14 -17.05 -3.73 -5.75
N ASN A 15 -18.02 -3.05 -6.36
CA ASN A 15 -19.40 -3.09 -5.95
C ASN A 15 -20.05 -4.32 -6.61
N ALA A 16 -21.00 -4.92 -5.89
CA ALA A 16 -21.89 -5.99 -6.33
C ALA A 16 -21.28 -7.38 -6.61
N ARG A 17 -21.32 -8.24 -5.58
CA ARG A 17 -21.89 -9.60 -5.69
C ARG A 17 -22.31 -10.04 -4.29
N GLU A 18 -23.40 -9.44 -3.83
CA GLU A 18 -24.21 -9.99 -2.73
C GLU A 18 -24.92 -11.22 -3.28
N ASP A 19 -24.51 -12.38 -2.81
CA ASP A 19 -25.18 -13.65 -3.06
C ASP A 19 -25.93 -13.99 -1.75
N PRO A 20 -27.27 -13.89 -1.70
CA PRO A 20 -28.02 -13.95 -0.44
C PRO A 20 -28.22 -15.37 0.11
N SER A 21 -27.46 -16.36 -0.36
CA SER A 21 -27.87 -17.77 -0.23
C SER A 21 -26.98 -18.69 0.62
N ASN A 22 -25.93 -18.20 1.29
CA ASN A 22 -25.15 -19.09 2.18
C ASN A 22 -24.67 -18.41 3.47
N THR A 23 -25.48 -18.62 4.50
CA THR A 23 -25.12 -18.87 5.90
C THR A 23 -23.70 -19.43 6.08
N ASN A 24 -23.05 -18.97 7.15
CA ASN A 24 -21.77 -19.37 7.76
C ASN A 24 -20.48 -18.64 7.32
N LEU A 25 -19.95 -17.87 8.27
CA LEU A 25 -18.52 -17.62 8.53
C LEU A 25 -17.75 -16.73 7.56
N LYS A 26 -18.41 -15.89 6.76
CA LYS A 26 -17.69 -14.79 6.11
C LYS A 26 -17.66 -13.63 7.09
N THR A 27 -16.56 -13.53 7.86
CA THR A 27 -16.09 -12.25 8.40
C THR A 27 -16.05 -11.29 7.23
N THR A 28 -17.14 -10.56 7.03
CA THR A 28 -17.26 -9.41 6.16
C THR A 28 -16.23 -8.46 6.71
N LEU A 29 -15.02 -8.48 6.11
CA LEU A 29 -13.98 -7.51 6.42
C LEU A 29 -14.66 -6.16 6.37
N THR A 30 -14.75 -5.54 7.53
CA THR A 30 -15.38 -4.26 7.72
C THR A 30 -14.75 -3.30 6.69
N PRO A 31 -15.47 -2.28 6.22
CA PRO A 31 -14.91 -1.32 5.27
C PRO A 31 -13.53 -0.78 5.71
N VAL A 32 -13.34 -0.65 7.03
CA VAL A 32 -12.08 -0.28 7.68
C VAL A 32 -10.98 -1.31 7.45
N GLU A 33 -11.23 -2.61 7.72
CA GLU A 33 -10.22 -3.66 7.51
C GLU A 33 -9.84 -3.81 6.03
N ARG A 34 -10.79 -3.63 5.10
CA ARG A 34 -10.48 -3.61 3.66
C ARG A 34 -9.59 -2.45 3.26
N GLN A 35 -9.86 -1.25 3.79
CA GLN A 35 -9.02 -0.08 3.56
C GLN A 35 -7.61 -0.27 4.14
N LEU A 36 -7.48 -0.81 5.35
CA LEU A 36 -6.20 -1.10 5.97
C LEU A 36 -5.40 -2.11 5.14
N ARG A 37 -6.06 -3.16 4.65
CA ARG A 37 -5.43 -4.15 3.77
C ARG A 37 -4.97 -3.54 2.45
N ALA A 38 -5.82 -2.76 1.77
CA ALA A 38 -5.46 -2.10 0.52
C ALA A 38 -4.30 -1.10 0.71
N LYS A 39 -4.30 -0.36 1.81
CA LYS A 39 -3.21 0.55 2.19
C LYS A 39 -1.91 -0.22 2.45
N ARG A 40 -1.97 -1.37 3.13
CA ARG A 40 -0.81 -2.23 3.34
C ARG A 40 -0.25 -2.76 2.01
N GLU A 41 -1.11 -3.25 1.13
CA GLU A 41 -0.73 -3.78 -0.18
C GLU A 41 -0.06 -2.69 -1.05
N SER A 42 -0.59 -1.46 -1.03
CA SER A 42 0.02 -0.35 -1.77
C SER A 42 1.39 0.04 -1.22
N LEU A 43 1.58 0.06 0.10
CA LEU A 43 2.86 0.32 0.74
C LEU A 43 3.90 -0.77 0.44
N LEU A 44 3.50 -2.05 0.45
CA LEU A 44 4.38 -3.17 0.07
C LEU A 44 4.83 -3.07 -1.40
N LEU A 45 3.93 -2.66 -2.29
CA LEU A 45 4.26 -2.43 -3.69
C LEU A 45 5.24 -1.27 -3.85
N ALA A 46 5.00 -0.16 -3.14
CA ALA A 46 5.92 0.98 -3.14
C ALA A 46 7.31 0.59 -2.62
N ARG A 47 7.37 -0.14 -1.50
CA ARG A 47 8.62 -0.67 -0.93
C ARG A 47 9.41 -1.49 -1.95
N THR A 48 8.74 -2.41 -2.63
CA THR A 48 9.35 -3.27 -3.65
C THR A 48 9.92 -2.45 -4.81
N ARG A 49 9.19 -1.42 -5.26
CA ARG A 49 9.66 -0.51 -6.33
C ARG A 49 10.88 0.30 -5.89
N THR A 50 10.87 0.82 -4.66
CA THR A 50 12.00 1.58 -4.09
C THR A 50 13.26 0.72 -4.01
N VAL A 51 13.14 -0.52 -3.54
CA VAL A 51 14.27 -1.47 -3.50
C VAL A 51 14.82 -1.73 -4.90
N LYS A 52 13.96 -2.01 -5.89
CA LYS A 52 14.39 -2.19 -7.29
C LYS A 52 15.04 -0.93 -7.88
N ALA A 53 14.54 0.25 -7.51
CA ALA A 53 15.15 1.51 -7.93
C ALA A 53 16.55 1.69 -7.33
N MET A 54 16.77 1.26 -6.08
CA MET A 54 18.11 1.32 -5.46
C MET A 54 19.10 0.36 -6.13
N GLU A 55 18.66 -0.83 -6.52
CA GLU A 55 19.51 -1.81 -7.23
C GLU A 55 20.04 -1.28 -8.57
N THR A 56 19.30 -0.37 -9.21
CA THR A 56 19.65 0.22 -10.50
C THR A 56 20.21 1.65 -10.40
N ALA A 57 20.11 2.27 -9.22
CA ALA A 57 20.59 3.62 -8.96
C ALA A 57 22.12 3.66 -8.98
N ARG A 58 22.68 4.54 -9.83
CA ARG A 58 24.13 4.79 -9.93
C ARG A 58 24.56 6.11 -9.27
N ASP A 59 23.59 6.96 -8.94
CA ASP A 59 23.83 8.25 -8.28
C ASP A 59 23.63 8.09 -6.77
N GLU A 60 24.68 8.41 -6.01
CA GLU A 60 24.71 8.30 -4.55
C GLU A 60 23.66 9.19 -3.87
N ARG A 61 23.40 10.39 -4.39
CA ARG A 61 22.38 11.29 -3.84
C ARG A 61 20.98 10.74 -4.08
N TYR A 62 20.75 10.18 -5.26
CA TYR A 62 19.48 9.53 -5.57
C TYR A 62 19.26 8.28 -4.72
N ARG A 63 20.32 7.47 -4.52
CA ARG A 63 20.28 6.32 -3.63
C ARG A 63 19.95 6.72 -2.18
N PHE A 64 20.58 7.76 -1.65
CA PHE A 64 20.27 8.29 -0.32
C PHE A 64 18.80 8.75 -0.18
N GLN A 65 18.21 9.32 -1.22
CA GLN A 65 16.79 9.67 -1.23
C GLN A 65 15.89 8.42 -1.23
N LEU A 66 16.26 7.38 -1.98
CA LEU A 66 15.53 6.11 -1.99
C LEU A 66 15.63 5.38 -0.64
N GLU A 67 16.77 5.44 0.03
CA GLU A 67 16.97 4.87 1.38
C GLU A 67 16.05 5.56 2.40
N GLN A 68 15.97 6.89 2.38
CA GLN A 68 15.03 7.64 3.23
C GLN A 68 13.57 7.31 2.91
N ALA A 69 13.22 7.21 1.62
CA ALA A 69 11.89 6.81 1.20
C ALA A 69 11.55 5.39 1.65
N LEU A 70 12.51 4.47 1.61
CA LEU A 70 12.33 3.10 2.10
C LEU A 70 12.07 3.07 3.61
N ALA A 71 12.87 3.79 4.40
CA ALA A 71 12.68 3.88 5.85
C ALA A 71 11.29 4.42 6.22
N HIS A 72 10.80 5.43 5.49
CA HIS A 72 9.45 5.95 5.69
C HIS A 72 8.35 4.92 5.38
N LEU A 73 8.50 4.17 4.28
CA LEU A 73 7.55 3.12 3.91
C LEU A 73 7.53 1.98 4.94
N ASP A 74 8.69 1.60 5.47
CA ASP A 74 8.81 0.57 6.51
C ASP A 74 8.16 1.01 7.83
N ASP A 75 8.31 2.28 8.23
CA ASP A 75 7.63 2.85 9.41
C ASP A 75 6.10 2.82 9.23
N GLN A 76 5.59 3.24 8.08
CA GLN A 76 4.15 3.17 7.77
C GLN A 76 3.61 1.73 7.77
N LEU A 77 4.38 0.77 7.27
CA LEU A 77 4.02 -0.65 7.31
C LEU A 77 4.00 -1.19 8.73
N GLY A 78 4.95 -0.77 9.59
CA GLY A 78 4.98 -1.12 11.00
C GLY A 78 3.74 -0.62 11.75
N GLN A 79 3.32 0.62 11.48
CA GLN A 79 2.13 1.21 12.10
C GLN A 79 0.84 0.49 11.71
N ILE A 80 0.70 0.04 10.47
CA ILE A 80 -0.50 -0.68 10.00
C ILE A 80 -0.51 -2.15 10.43
N GLY A 81 0.67 -2.77 10.58
CA GLY A 81 0.79 -4.17 10.98
C GLY A 81 0.59 -4.44 12.48
N GLN A 82 0.58 -3.40 13.32
CA GLN A 82 0.41 -3.50 14.78
C GLN A 82 -1.01 -3.19 15.28
N SER A 83 -1.98 -2.92 14.40
CA SER A 83 -3.40 -2.74 14.75
C SER A 83 -4.25 -3.96 14.45
#